data_AF-A0A936Q6J7-F1
#
_entry.id   AF-A0A936Q6J7-F1
#
_cell.length_a   1.000
_cell.length_b   1.000
_cell.length_c   1.000
_cell.angle_alpha   90.00
_cell.angle_beta   90.00
_cell.angle_gamma   90.00
#
_symmetry.space_group_name_H-M   'P 1'
#
loop_
_entity.id
_entity.type
_entity.pdbx_description
1 polymer ?
#
loop_
_entity_poly.entity_id
_entity_poly.type
_entity_poly.pdbx_seq_one_letter_code
_entity_poly.pdbx_strand_id
1 'polypeptide(L)'
;MALDFPGPFYFQRPWVVEGVLNEPPLRLWLAEGADGAGLLGRCRALDVTHLLVTPGWGGGTPTSLYPLARSREEAEAVVAFRSKLRLVATVDGVDIFELPPR
;
A
#
# COMPACT_ATOMS: atom_id res chain seq x y z
N MET A 1 -4.55 -23.32 -16.93
CA MET A 1 -5.51 -22.31 -17.40
C MET A 1 -4.78 -20.99 -17.44
N ALA A 2 -4.58 -20.45 -18.65
CA ALA A 2 -3.95 -19.16 -18.86
C ALA A 2 -4.95 -18.06 -18.46
N LEU A 3 -4.51 -17.10 -17.65
CA LEU A 3 -5.27 -15.89 -17.37
C LEU A 3 -5.01 -14.92 -18.53
N ASP A 4 -6.00 -14.80 -19.41
CA ASP A 4 -6.04 -13.73 -20.41
C ASP A 4 -6.28 -12.39 -19.72
N PHE A 5 -5.27 -11.54 -19.66
CA PHE A 5 -5.42 -10.14 -19.23
C PHE A 5 -5.61 -9.26 -20.48
N PRO A 6 -6.80 -8.63 -20.69
CA PRO A 6 -7.01 -7.77 -21.83
C PRO A 6 -6.59 -6.33 -21.52
N GLY A 7 -5.61 -5.80 -22.26
CA GLY A 7 -5.32 -4.36 -22.35
C GLY A 7 -3.94 -3.92 -21.85
N PRO A 8 -3.33 -2.87 -22.43
CA PRO A 8 -1.89 -2.67 -22.42
C PRO A 8 -1.36 -2.27 -21.04
N PHE A 9 -0.58 -3.17 -20.43
CA PHE A 9 0.22 -2.94 -19.23
C PHE A 9 1.30 -1.88 -19.51
N TYR A 10 0.96 -0.60 -19.36
CA TYR A 10 1.98 0.44 -19.15
C TYR A 10 2.37 0.47 -17.67
N PHE A 11 3.08 -0.56 -17.22
CA PHE A 11 3.77 -0.52 -15.94
C PHE A 11 5.27 -0.38 -16.20
N GLN A 12 5.83 0.80 -15.91
CA GLN A 12 7.29 0.96 -15.91
C GLN A 12 7.98 0.21 -14.75
N ARG A 13 7.24 -0.46 -13.85
CA ARG A 13 7.68 -1.54 -12.94
C ARG A 13 6.47 -2.11 -12.16
N PRO A 14 6.06 -3.38 -12.33
CA PRO A 14 4.98 -3.96 -11.54
C PRO A 14 5.50 -4.39 -10.15
N TRP A 15 5.13 -3.67 -9.10
CA TRP A 15 5.15 -4.21 -7.73
C TRP A 15 3.79 -4.83 -7.40
N VAL A 16 3.37 -5.81 -8.19
CA VAL A 16 2.29 -6.72 -7.79
C VAL A 16 2.95 -8.05 -7.52
N VAL A 17 3.30 -8.28 -6.25
CA VAL A 17 3.78 -9.58 -5.78
C VAL A 17 2.91 -9.99 -4.60
N GLU A 18 1.60 -10.15 -4.84
CA GLU A 18 0.88 -11.15 -4.07
C GLU A 18 1.28 -12.52 -4.65
N GLY A 19 2.09 -13.28 -3.89
CA GLY A 19 2.41 -14.68 -4.21
C GLY A 19 3.87 -15.14 -4.02
N VAL A 20 4.85 -14.23 -3.88
CA VAL A 20 6.26 -14.60 -3.63
C VAL A 20 6.81 -14.01 -2.31
N LEU A 21 6.24 -12.92 -1.82
CA LEU A 21 6.52 -12.35 -0.50
C LEU A 21 5.30 -12.61 0.40
N ASN A 22 5.47 -13.38 1.47
CA ASN A 22 4.39 -13.61 2.46
C ASN A 22 4.01 -12.33 3.24
N GLU A 23 4.82 -11.26 3.13
CA GLU A 23 4.74 -10.04 3.94
C GLU A 23 4.85 -8.80 3.04
N PRO A 24 3.91 -7.82 3.10
CA PRO A 24 4.02 -6.60 2.30
C PRO A 24 5.19 -5.71 2.79
N PRO A 25 5.92 -5.01 1.89
CA PRO A 25 7.07 -4.18 2.26
C PRO A 25 6.77 -3.13 3.35
N LEU A 26 5.57 -2.52 3.32
CA LEU A 26 5.13 -1.57 4.35
C LEU A 26 5.18 -2.17 5.76
N ARG A 27 4.84 -3.45 5.91
CA ARG A 27 4.88 -4.14 7.19
C ARG A 27 6.31 -4.41 7.65
N LEU A 28 7.22 -4.77 6.74
CA LEU A 28 8.64 -4.91 7.07
C LEU A 28 9.22 -3.58 7.57
N TRP A 29 8.88 -2.47 6.91
CA TRP A 29 9.37 -1.15 7.30
C TRP A 29 8.77 -0.68 8.63
N LEU A 30 7.51 -1.00 8.91
CA LEU A 30 6.89 -0.77 10.23
C LEU A 30 7.63 -1.55 11.33
N ALA A 31 7.94 -2.82 11.10
CA ALA A 31 8.70 -3.64 12.03
C ALA A 31 10.16 -3.13 12.25
N GLU A 32 10.72 -2.43 11.26
CA GLU A 32 12.00 -1.71 11.37
C GLU A 32 11.87 -0.35 12.09
N GLY A 33 10.67 0.03 12.54
CA GLY A 33 10.41 1.28 13.27
C GLY A 33 10.14 2.49 12.37
N ALA A 34 9.77 2.31 11.11
CA ALA A 34 9.39 3.43 10.25
C ALA A 34 8.09 4.09 10.73
N ASP A 35 8.16 5.40 10.97
CA ASP A 35 6.98 6.23 11.20
C ASP A 35 6.28 6.60 9.88
N GLY A 36 5.19 7.37 9.94
CA GLY A 36 4.44 7.73 8.75
C GLY A 36 5.25 8.51 7.69
N ALA A 37 6.23 9.32 8.13
CA ALA A 37 7.12 10.05 7.22
C ALA A 37 8.18 9.11 6.62
N GLY A 38 8.71 8.18 7.41
CA GLY A 38 9.64 7.13 7.00
C GLY A 38 9.03 6.19 5.96
N LEU A 39 7.78 5.76 6.16
CA LEU A 39 7.04 4.97 5.17
C LEU A 39 6.89 5.72 3.84
N LEU A 40 6.48 7.00 3.90
CA LEU A 40 6.38 7.85 2.70
C LEU A 40 7.73 8.06 2.02
N GLY A 41 8.80 8.28 2.80
CA GLY A 41 10.16 8.42 2.30
C GLY A 41 10.65 7.18 1.56
N ARG A 42 10.36 5.99 2.08
CA ARG A 42 10.71 4.71 1.44
C ARG A 42 9.91 4.45 0.17
N CYS A 43 8.60 4.72 0.18
CA CYS A 43 7.80 4.68 -1.05
C CYS A 43 8.37 5.62 -2.12
N ARG A 44 8.73 6.85 -1.74
CA ARG A 44 9.34 7.82 -2.64
C ARG A 44 10.69 7.34 -3.17
N ALA A 45 11.55 6.77 -2.32
CA ALA A 45 12.85 6.24 -2.74
C ALA A 45 12.73 5.11 -3.79
N LEU A 46 11.58 4.43 -3.83
CA LEU A 46 11.26 3.37 -4.77
C LEU A 46 10.40 3.83 -5.97
N ASP A 47 10.24 5.15 -6.15
CA ASP A 47 9.38 5.76 -7.18
C ASP A 47 7.92 5.26 -7.16
N VAL A 48 7.42 4.89 -5.97
CA VAL A 48 6.02 4.48 -5.80
C VAL A 48 5.12 5.71 -5.93
N THR A 49 4.15 5.64 -6.85
CA THR A 49 3.14 6.69 -7.07
C THR A 49 1.77 6.31 -6.52
N HIS A 50 1.46 5.01 -6.51
CA HIS A 50 0.18 4.47 -6.07
C HIS A 50 0.36 3.26 -5.15
N LEU A 51 -0.57 3.09 -4.23
CA LEU A 51 -0.70 1.92 -3.36
C LEU A 51 -2.05 1.26 -3.60
N LEU A 52 -2.01 -0.06 -3.73
CA LEU A 52 -3.19 -0.91 -3.82
C LEU A 52 -3.37 -1.61 -2.48
N VAL A 53 -4.57 -1.54 -1.91
CA VAL A 53 -4.89 -2.19 -0.63
C VAL A 53 -6.02 -3.17 -0.88
N THR A 54 -5.70 -4.46 -0.79
CA THR A 54 -6.67 -5.54 -0.96
C THR A 54 -7.56 -5.69 0.28
N PRO A 55 -8.73 -6.35 0.19
CA PRO A 55 -9.63 -6.55 1.32
C PRO A 55 -8.96 -7.18 2.56
N GLY A 56 -7.97 -8.06 2.37
CA GLY A 56 -7.21 -8.67 3.47
C GLY A 56 -6.44 -7.65 4.33
N TRP A 57 -6.17 -6.46 3.79
CA TRP A 57 -5.54 -5.33 4.48
C TRP A 57 -6.53 -4.17 4.73
N GLY A 58 -7.83 -4.48 4.75
CA GLY A 58 -8.90 -3.51 4.99
C GLY A 58 -9.30 -2.68 3.78
N GLY A 59 -8.85 -3.05 2.57
CA GLY A 59 -9.31 -2.42 1.32
C GLY A 59 -10.83 -2.40 1.22
N GLY A 60 -11.38 -1.33 0.67
CA GLY A 60 -12.82 -1.13 0.53
C GLY A 60 -13.54 -0.83 1.85
N THR A 61 -12.79 -0.56 2.92
CA THR A 61 -13.34 -0.22 4.24
C THR A 61 -12.71 1.04 4.80
N PRO A 62 -13.35 1.70 5.79
CA PRO A 62 -12.73 2.84 6.49
C PRO A 62 -11.40 2.50 7.19
N THR A 63 -11.14 1.22 7.47
CA THR A 63 -9.93 0.75 8.16
C THR A 63 -8.83 0.29 7.20
N SER A 64 -8.88 0.70 5.94
CA SER A 64 -7.83 0.43 4.95
C SER A 64 -6.43 0.76 5.47
N LEU A 65 -5.48 -0.16 5.28
CA LEU A 65 -4.11 -0.20 5.81
C LEU A 65 -3.97 -0.54 7.30
N TYR A 66 -5.02 -0.43 8.13
CA TYR A 66 -4.88 -0.65 9.58
C TYR A 66 -4.42 -2.07 9.95
N PRO A 67 -4.83 -3.15 9.25
CA PRO A 67 -4.34 -4.49 9.53
C PRO A 67 -2.82 -4.69 9.35
N LEU A 68 -2.10 -3.71 8.78
CA LEU A 68 -0.63 -3.74 8.72
C LEU A 68 0.00 -3.60 10.11
N ALA A 69 -0.65 -2.87 11.02
CA ALA A 69 -0.13 -2.57 12.35
C ALA A 69 -0.41 -3.72 13.34
N ARG A 70 0.59 -4.04 14.15
CA ARG A 70 0.56 -5.05 15.22
C ARG A 70 0.72 -4.48 16.61
N SER A 71 1.14 -3.21 16.70
CA SER A 71 1.23 -2.46 17.94
C SER A 71 0.51 -1.13 17.84
N ARG A 72 0.37 -0.44 18.97
CA ARG A 72 -0.18 0.91 19.00
C ARG A 72 0.72 1.88 18.23
N GLU A 73 2.02 1.77 18.41
CA GLU A 73 3.02 2.63 17.76
C GLU A 73 2.95 2.47 16.23
N GLU A 74 2.85 1.24 15.74
CA GLU A 74 2.68 0.96 14.31
C GLU A 74 1.33 1.50 13.79
N ALA A 75 0.26 1.42 14.58
CA ALA A 75 -1.04 1.96 14.20
C ALA A 75 -0.98 3.49 14.06
N GLU A 76 -0.29 4.17 14.97
CA GLU A 76 -0.04 5.62 14.90
C GLU A 76 0.75 5.97 13.63
N ALA A 77 1.77 5.17 13.27
CA ALA A 77 2.54 5.33 12.04
C ALA A 77 1.67 5.12 10.78
N VAL A 78 0.82 4.09 10.75
CA VAL A 78 -0.11 3.82 9.65
C VAL A 78 -1.13 4.95 9.49
N VAL A 79 -1.69 5.47 10.59
CA VAL A 79 -2.63 6.60 10.55
C VAL A 79 -1.93 7.84 10.00
N ALA A 80 -0.72 8.15 10.49
CA ALA A 80 0.07 9.27 10.02
C ALA A 80 0.38 9.13 8.52
N PHE A 81 0.76 7.94 8.06
CA PHE A 81 1.01 7.65 6.65
C PHE A 81 -0.25 7.82 5.80
N ARG A 82 -1.34 7.14 6.18
CA ARG A 82 -2.64 7.17 5.47
C ARG A 82 -3.19 8.59 5.35
N SER A 83 -2.97 9.45 6.36
CA SER A 83 -3.41 10.86 6.33
C SER A 83 -2.78 11.68 5.21
N LYS A 84 -1.68 11.22 4.62
CA LYS A 84 -0.99 11.88 3.51
C LYS A 84 -1.42 11.35 2.14
N LEU A 85 -2.13 10.23 2.10
CA LEU A 85 -2.54 9.57 0.88
C LEU A 85 -3.89 10.10 0.41
N ARG A 86 -4.06 10.18 -0.91
CA ARG A 86 -5.35 10.50 -1.53
C ARG A 86 -6.00 9.22 -2.02
N LEU A 87 -7.19 8.88 -1.51
CA LEU A 87 -7.97 7.79 -2.10
C LEU A 87 -8.47 8.24 -3.48
N VAL A 88 -8.06 7.52 -4.53
CA VAL A 88 -8.43 7.80 -5.92
C VAL A 88 -9.70 7.05 -6.28
N ALA A 89 -9.75 5.76 -5.95
CA ALA A 89 -10.86 4.88 -6.25
C ALA A 89 -10.88 3.68 -5.31
N THR A 90 -12.05 3.05 -5.22
CA THR A 90 -12.23 1.71 -4.66
C THR A 90 -12.92 0.87 -5.71
N VAL A 91 -12.32 -0.27 -6.08
CA VAL A 91 -12.85 -1.18 -7.11
C VAL A 91 -12.86 -2.58 -6.52
N ASP A 92 -14.04 -3.21 -6.45
CA ASP A 92 -14.22 -4.57 -5.92
C ASP A 92 -13.56 -4.81 -4.54
N GLY A 93 -13.59 -3.79 -3.68
CA GLY A 93 -12.98 -3.84 -2.35
C GLY A 93 -11.46 -3.61 -2.34
N VAL A 94 -10.85 -3.23 -3.46
CA VAL A 94 -9.45 -2.79 -3.53
C VAL A 94 -9.39 -1.27 -3.53
N ASP A 95 -8.73 -0.68 -2.55
CA ASP A 95 -8.49 0.78 -2.52
C ASP A 95 -7.24 1.13 -3.32
N ILE A 96 -7.34 2.19 -4.11
CA ILE A 96 -6.23 2.79 -4.85
C ILE A 96 -5.90 4.14 -4.22
N PHE A 97 -4.78 4.20 -3.52
CA PHE A 97 -4.26 5.43 -2.96
C PHE A 97 -3.18 6.02 -3.85
N GLU A 98 -3.24 7.32 -4.08
CA GLU A 98 -2.16 8.10 -4.69
C GLU A 98 -1.30 8.72 -3.59
N LEU A 99 0.02 8.67 -3.78
CA LEU A 99 0.99 9.33 -2.91
C LEU A 99 1.09 10.81 -3.28
N PRO A 100 1.34 11.69 -2.29
CA PRO A 100 1.54 13.10 -2.58
C PRO A 100 2.75 13.29 -3.52
N PRO A 101 2.68 14.25 -4.45
CA PRO A 101 3.80 14.56 -5.33
C PRO A 101 5.07 14.88 -4.54
N ARG A 102 6.22 14.71 -5.18
CA ARG A 102 7.53 14.96 -4.58
C ARG A 102 7.71 16.43 -4.22
#